data_AF-A0A7C7XU48-F1
#
_entry.id   AF-A0A7C7XU48-F1
#
_cell.length_a   1.000
_cell.length_b   1.000
_cell.length_c   1.000
_cell.angle_alpha   90.00
_cell.angle_beta   90.00
_cell.angle_gamma   90.00
#
_symmetry.space_group_name_H-M   'P 1'
#
loop_
_entity.id
_entity.type
_entity.pdbx_description
1 polymer ?
#
loop_
_entity_poly.entity_id
_entity_poly.type
_entity_poly.pdbx_seq_one_letter_code
_entity_poly.pdbx_strand_id
1 'polypeptide(L)' 'MSFKSTKSFINEDFLLQNKISKILYHDYAKSMPIIDYHNHISPKIISDN' A
#
# COMPACT_ATOMS: atom_id res chain seq x y z
N MET A 1 -9.06 -25.03 21.72
CA MET A 1 -9.61 -23.68 21.44
C MET A 1 -9.13 -23.24 20.07
N SER A 2 -10.05 -22.89 19.16
CA SER A 2 -9.70 -22.29 17.86
C SER A 2 -9.79 -20.78 17.99
N PHE A 3 -8.65 -20.10 18.00
CA PHE A 3 -8.60 -18.64 17.97
C PHE A 3 -8.73 -18.19 16.51
N LYS A 4 -9.96 -17.99 16.04
CA LYS A 4 -10.18 -17.31 14.75
C LYS A 4 -9.96 -15.81 14.97
N SER A 5 -8.79 -15.31 14.57
CA SER A 5 -8.61 -13.87 14.38
C SER A 5 -9.61 -13.40 13.32
N THR A 6 -10.52 -12.51 13.70
CA THR A 6 -11.48 -11.88 12.77
C THR A 6 -10.84 -10.79 11.93
N LYS A 7 -9.63 -10.36 12.29
CA LYS A 7 -8.87 -9.35 11.54
C LYS A 7 -8.06 -10.04 10.45
N SER A 8 -8.24 -9.59 9.21
CA SER A 8 -7.41 -10.02 8.07
C SER A 8 -5.93 -9.78 8.37
N PHE A 9 -5.09 -10.73 7.94
CA PHE A 9 -3.62 -10.63 8.05
C PHE A 9 -3.12 -9.34 7.39
N ILE A 10 -3.54 -9.09 6.15
CA ILE A 10 -3.37 -7.79 5.48
C ILE A 10 -4.65 -6.99 5.72
N ASN A 11 -4.54 -5.90 6.47
CA ASN A 11 -5.63 -4.96 6.76
C ASN A 11 -5.15 -3.52 6.50
N GLU A 12 -6.01 -2.52 6.67
CA GLU A 12 -5.67 -1.10 6.42
C GLU A 12 -4.46 -0.61 7.23
N ASP A 13 -4.18 -1.21 8.39
CA ASP A 13 -3.03 -0.87 9.22
C ASP A 13 -1.84 -1.83 9.02
N PHE A 14 -1.80 -2.57 7.92
CA PHE A 14 -0.70 -3.50 7.65
C PHE A 14 0.65 -2.77 7.66
N LEU A 15 1.60 -3.26 8.46
CA LEU A 15 2.90 -2.65 8.77
C LEU A 15 2.87 -1.33 9.58
N LEU A 16 1.70 -0.81 9.95
CA LEU A 16 1.56 0.45 10.70
C LEU A 16 1.44 0.18 12.21
N GLN A 17 2.57 0.18 12.91
CA GLN A 17 2.68 -0.28 14.30
C GLN A 17 2.26 0.74 15.37
N ASN A 18 2.14 2.03 15.03
CA ASN A 18 1.80 3.07 16.02
C ASN A 18 0.83 4.13 15.46
N LYS A 19 0.32 5.00 16.34
CA LYS A 19 -0.65 6.04 15.97
C LYS A 19 -0.07 7.03 14.94
N ILE A 20 1.20 7.38 15.07
CA ILE A 20 1.88 8.34 14.18
C ILE A 20 2.03 7.73 12.78
N SER A 21 2.44 6.47 12.66
CA SER A 21 2.56 5.79 11.35
C SER A 21 1.23 5.72 10.62
N LYS A 22 0.13 5.51 11.35
CA LYS A 22 -1.23 5.50 10.77
C LYS A 22 -1.62 6.87 10.23
N ILE A 23 -1.39 7.94 10.98
CA ILE A 23 -1.67 9.31 10.54
C ILE A 23 -0.83 9.66 9.30
N LEU A 24 0.49 9.43 9.37
CA LEU A 24 1.38 9.75 8.25
C LEU A 24 1.02 9.00 6.97
N TYR A 25 0.63 7.73 7.08
CA TYR A 25 0.23 6.95 5.91
C TYR A 25 -1.15 7.34 5.41
N HIS A 26 -2.19 7.26 6.26
CA HIS A 26 -3.58 7.41 5.83
C HIS A 26 -3.94 8.84 5.44
N ASP A 27 -3.42 9.84 6.15
CA ASP A 27 -3.82 11.24 5.94
C ASP A 27 -2.93 11.94 4.88
N TYR A 28 -1.71 11.43 4.65
CA TYR A 28 -0.74 12.08 3.75
C TYR A 28 -0.24 11.14 2.65
N ALA A 29 0.43 10.03 2.99
CA ALA A 29 1.15 9.25 1.98
C ALA A 29 0.24 8.49 1.00
N LYS A 30 -0.89 7.92 1.48
CA LYS A 30 -1.78 7.04 0.71
C LYS A 30 -2.38 7.71 -0.53
N SER A 31 -2.62 9.02 -0.48
CA SER A 31 -3.26 9.77 -1.57
C SER A 31 -2.26 10.39 -2.56
N MET A 32 -0.95 10.30 -2.29
CA MET A 32 0.06 10.85 -3.18
C MET A 32 0.17 10.04 -4.48
N PRO A 33 0.44 10.71 -5.62
CA PRO A 33 0.69 10.00 -6.87
C PRO A 33 1.97 9.18 -6.78
N ILE A 34 2.05 8.13 -7.59
CA ILE A 34 3.27 7.36 -7.77
C ILE A 34 4.16 8.09 -8.79
N ILE A 35 5.39 8.40 -8.41
CA ILE A 35 6.43 8.90 -9.31
C ILE A 35 7.44 7.77 -9.52
N ASP A 36 7.25 7.01 -10.58
CA ASP A 36 8.07 5.85 -10.91
C ASP A 36 9.17 6.21 -11.93
N TYR A 37 10.16 6.99 -11.48
CA TYR A 37 11.18 7.60 -12.35
C TYR A 37 12.19 6.59 -12.93
N HIS A 38 12.27 5.39 -12.35
CA HIS A 38 13.16 4.32 -12.80
C HIS A 38 12.44 2.97 -12.72
N ASN A 39 12.07 2.46 -13.88
CA ASN A 39 11.46 1.15 -14.02
C ASN A 39 11.95 0.44 -15.28
N HIS A 40 11.50 -0.81 -15.44
CA HIS A 40 11.80 -1.65 -16.59
C HIS A 40 10.53 -2.17 -17.26
N ILE A 41 9.44 -1.41 -17.20
CA ILE A 41 8.18 -1.78 -17.85
C ILE A 41 8.40 -1.73 -19.36
N SER A 42 7.94 -2.76 -20.08
CA SER A 42 8.05 -2.80 -21.54
C SER A 42 7.26 -1.65 -22.15
N PRO A 43 7.88 -0.78 -22.98
CA PRO A 43 7.17 0.32 -23.64
C PRO A 43 6.02 -0.17 -24.52
N LYS A 44 6.12 -1.40 -25.04
CA LYS A 44 5.07 -2.02 -25.86
C LYS A 44 3.76 -2.22 -25.08
N ILE A 45 3.85 -2.59 -23.80
CA ILE A 45 2.66 -2.75 -22.95
C ILE A 45 1.96 -1.39 -22.75
N ILE A 46 2.73 -0.32 -22.65
CA ILE A 46 2.20 1.04 -22.49
C ILE A 46 1.60 1.57 -23.80
N SER A 47 2.22 1.24 -24.96
CA SER A 47 1.74 1.73 -26.26
C SER A 47 0.48 1.04 -26.76
N ASP A 48 0.32 -0.25 -26.43
CA ASP A 48 -0.72 -1.10 -27.03
C ASP A 48 -2.10 -0.97 -26.37
N ASN A 49 -2.19 -0.37 -25.18
CA ASN A 49 -3.42 -0.16 -24.37
C ASN A 49 -4.39 -1.36 -24.38
#